data_AF-A0A5N8VBK3-F1
#
_entry.id   AF-A0A5N8VBK3-F1
#
_cell.length_a   1.000
_cell.length_b   1.000
_cell.length_c   1.000
_cell.angle_alpha   90.00
_cell.angle_beta   90.00
_cell.angle_gamma   90.00
#
_symmetry.space_group_name_H-M   'P 1'
#
loop_
_entity.id
_entity.type
_entity.pdbx_description
1 polymer ?
#
loop_
_entity_poly.entity_id
_entity_poly.type
_entity_poly.pdbx_seq_one_letter_code
_entity_poly.pdbx_strand_id
1 'polypeptide(L)'
;MINVSEQHAPRSLIVTLYGAYGRFMPGPMPVAELIRLLAAVGVDAPSVRSSVSRLKRRGLLLPARTAQGAAGYELSPEARQLLEDGDRRIYATAPPADEGWVLAVFSVPESERQKRHVLRSRLAGLGFGTAAPGVWIAPARLHEEARHTLQRLHLDPYVDFFRGEHLGFAPTVEAVSRWWDLAAIAKEHEEYLDRHARVLHDWEHRAEASPEAAYRDYLLALDSWRRLPYTDPGLPVRLLPADWPGERSATVFRELHARLRDTGAEFVGL
;
A
#
# COMPACT_ATOMS: atom_id res chain seq x y z
N MET A 1 0.94 -7.62 -4.03
CA MET A 1 1.62 -6.59 -3.20
C MET A 1 2.65 -7.22 -2.29
N ILE A 2 3.83 -6.60 -2.13
CA ILE A 2 4.81 -7.03 -1.13
C ILE A 2 4.20 -6.65 0.23
N ASN A 3 3.42 -7.55 0.81
CA ASN A 3 2.93 -7.36 2.16
C ASN A 3 4.14 -7.51 3.10
N VAL A 4 4.75 -6.38 3.44
CA VAL A 4 5.68 -6.28 4.55
C VAL A 4 4.82 -5.99 5.77
N SER A 5 4.64 -7.00 6.62
CA SER A 5 3.63 -7.06 7.68
C SER A 5 3.76 -6.00 8.79
N GLU A 6 4.84 -5.22 8.83
CA GLU A 6 5.11 -4.27 9.91
C GLU A 6 5.44 -2.90 9.32
N GLN A 7 4.63 -1.89 9.70
CA GLN A 7 4.91 -0.49 9.37
C GLN A 7 6.25 -0.09 9.99
N HIS A 8 7.01 0.72 9.24
CA HIS A 8 8.34 1.21 9.57
C HIS A 8 9.40 0.12 9.81
N ALA A 9 9.10 -1.15 9.51
CA ALA A 9 10.14 -2.18 9.47
C ALA A 9 11.15 -1.82 8.37
N PRO A 10 12.47 -2.07 8.55
CA PRO A 10 13.49 -1.70 7.58
C PRO A 10 13.22 -2.20 6.15
N ARG A 11 12.65 -3.41 6.01
CA ARG A 11 12.22 -3.95 4.71
C ARG A 11 11.08 -3.15 4.07
N SER A 12 10.15 -2.66 4.89
CA SER A 12 9.00 -1.84 4.48
C SER A 12 9.50 -0.52 3.93
N LEU A 13 10.36 0.15 4.71
CA LEU A 13 10.97 1.43 4.36
C LEU A 13 11.83 1.35 3.10
N ILE A 14 12.56 0.25 2.87
CA ILE A 14 13.30 0.06 1.60
C ILE A 14 12.32 0.00 0.41
N VAL A 15 11.22 -0.74 0.51
CA VAL A 15 10.21 -0.81 -0.56
C VAL A 15 9.59 0.57 -0.80
N THR A 16 9.28 1.30 0.29
CA THR A 16 8.76 2.67 0.23
C THR A 16 9.75 3.63 -0.42
N LEU A 17 11.04 3.54 -0.08
CA LEU A 17 12.10 4.35 -0.67
C LEU A 17 12.22 4.10 -2.17
N TYR A 18 12.23 2.84 -2.60
CA TYR A 18 12.26 2.51 -4.03
C TYR A 18 11.01 2.99 -4.76
N GLY A 19 9.82 2.91 -4.14
CA GLY A 19 8.58 3.45 -4.70
C GLY A 19 8.57 4.97 -4.81
N ALA A 20 9.06 5.68 -3.79
CA ALA A 20 9.07 7.14 -3.75
C ALA A 20 10.13 7.76 -4.67
N TYR A 21 11.34 7.20 -4.66
CA TYR A 21 12.54 7.83 -5.19
C TYR A 21 13.41 6.86 -5.97
N GLY A 22 13.77 5.71 -5.38
CA GLY A 22 14.83 4.85 -5.90
C GLY A 22 14.59 4.28 -7.30
N ARG A 23 13.33 4.12 -7.72
CA ARG A 23 12.99 3.67 -9.09
C ARG A 23 13.18 4.73 -10.17
N PHE A 24 13.29 6.00 -9.78
CA PHE A 24 13.50 7.14 -10.69
C PHE A 24 14.99 7.50 -10.82
N MET A 25 15.87 6.87 -10.04
CA MET A 25 17.32 7.03 -10.17
C MET A 25 17.83 6.40 -11.48
N PRO A 26 18.86 6.98 -12.13
CA PRO A 26 19.36 6.52 -13.43
C PRO A 26 20.14 5.18 -13.37
N GLY A 27 20.31 4.58 -12.19
CA GLY A 27 21.03 3.33 -12.04
C GLY A 27 20.84 2.67 -10.67
N PRO A 28 21.54 1.55 -10.42
CA PRO A 28 21.41 0.80 -9.17
C PRO A 28 21.80 1.65 -7.96
N MET A 29 21.02 1.55 -6.88
CA MET A 29 21.30 2.28 -5.64
C MET A 29 22.41 1.57 -4.85
N PRO A 30 23.55 2.21 -4.56
CA PRO A 30 24.60 1.62 -3.73
C PRO A 30 24.10 1.24 -2.34
N VAL A 31 24.69 0.21 -1.72
CA VAL A 31 24.33 -0.16 -0.32
C VAL A 31 24.63 0.96 0.66
N ALA A 32 25.74 1.68 0.46
CA ALA A 32 26.10 2.81 1.30
C ALA A 32 25.02 3.91 1.25
N GLU A 33 24.42 4.11 0.07
CA GLU A 33 23.35 5.07 -0.13
C GLU A 33 22.04 4.62 0.52
N LEU A 34 21.68 3.33 0.37
CA LEU A 34 20.57 2.75 1.14
C LEU A 34 20.78 2.93 2.65
N ILE A 35 22.00 2.74 3.16
CA ILE A 35 22.29 2.94 4.58
C ILE A 35 22.14 4.41 4.98
N ARG A 36 22.68 5.35 4.19
CA ARG A 36 22.59 6.79 4.44
C ARG A 36 21.14 7.26 4.51
N LEU A 37 20.34 6.88 3.51
CA LEU A 37 18.93 7.25 3.39
C LEU A 37 18.09 6.64 4.51
N LEU A 38 18.29 5.36 4.83
CA LEU A 38 17.55 4.70 5.91
C LEU A 38 17.99 5.15 7.31
N ALA A 39 19.21 5.66 7.48
CA ALA A 39 19.65 6.25 8.74
C ALA A 39 18.87 7.53 9.09
N ALA A 40 18.45 8.32 8.10
CA ALA A 40 17.63 9.52 8.32
C ALA A 40 16.26 9.19 8.95
N VAL A 41 15.76 7.97 8.80
CA VAL A 41 14.54 7.44 9.44
C VAL A 41 14.84 6.48 10.61
N GLY A 42 16.06 6.51 11.14
CA GLY A 42 16.44 5.80 12.36
C GLY A 42 16.78 4.31 12.20
N VAL A 43 17.04 3.83 10.98
CA VAL A 43 17.38 2.43 10.73
C VAL A 43 18.90 2.24 10.67
N ASP A 44 19.42 1.33 11.49
CA ASP A 44 20.85 1.02 11.52
C ASP A 44 21.35 0.23 10.28
N ALA A 45 22.65 0.35 10.00
CA ALA A 45 23.27 -0.28 8.83
C ALA A 45 23.17 -1.83 8.81
N PRO A 46 23.38 -2.56 9.93
CA PRO A 46 23.08 -3.99 10.00
C PRO A 46 21.63 -4.35 9.59
N SER A 47 20.64 -3.61 10.05
CA SER A 47 19.21 -3.80 9.75
C SER A 47 18.89 -3.56 8.27
N VAL A 48 19.51 -2.55 7.65
CA VAL A 48 19.42 -2.32 6.20
C VAL A 48 19.99 -3.52 5.43
N ARG A 49 21.23 -3.94 5.72
CA ARG A 49 21.88 -5.07 5.02
C ARG A 49 21.09 -6.37 5.16
N SER A 50 20.57 -6.65 6.35
CA SER A 50 19.72 -7.81 6.64
C SER A 50 18.43 -7.77 5.81
N SER A 51 17.82 -6.60 5.67
CA SER A 51 16.59 -6.41 4.88
C SER A 51 16.83 -6.48 3.38
N VAL A 52 17.91 -5.90 2.87
CA VAL A 52 18.34 -6.04 1.47
C VAL A 52 18.57 -7.51 1.12
N SER A 53 19.26 -8.27 1.99
CA SER A 53 19.43 -9.73 1.80
C SER A 53 18.10 -10.46 1.70
N ARG A 54 17.12 -10.12 2.54
CA ARG A 54 15.76 -10.71 2.49
C ARG A 54 15.01 -10.32 1.22
N LEU A 55 15.09 -9.07 0.78
CA LEU A 55 14.44 -8.59 -0.45
C LEU A 55 15.05 -9.24 -1.69
N LYS A 56 16.38 -9.41 -1.73
CA LYS A 56 17.08 -10.17 -2.77
C LYS A 56 16.62 -11.63 -2.82
N ARG A 57 16.56 -12.31 -1.67
CA ARG A 57 16.05 -13.70 -1.59
C ARG A 57 14.61 -13.85 -2.05
N ARG A 58 13.82 -12.78 -1.97
CA ARG A 58 12.43 -12.72 -2.46
C ARG A 58 12.32 -12.30 -3.93
N GLY A 59 13.43 -12.07 -4.64
CA GLY A 59 13.43 -11.64 -6.03
C GLY A 59 12.96 -10.21 -6.26
N LEU A 60 12.95 -9.37 -5.22
CA LEU A 60 12.47 -7.98 -5.32
C LEU A 60 13.59 -7.00 -5.66
N LEU A 61 14.81 -7.30 -5.18
CA LEU A 61 16.01 -6.56 -5.50
C LEU A 61 17.01 -7.45 -6.23
N LEU A 62 17.55 -6.95 -7.33
CA LEU A 62 18.60 -7.61 -8.10
C LEU A 62 19.94 -6.94 -7.81
N PRO A 63 21.02 -7.72 -7.61
CA PRO A 63 22.36 -7.17 -7.46
C PRO A 63 22.84 -6.61 -8.81
N ALA A 64 23.37 -5.39 -8.79
CA ALA A 64 23.94 -4.73 -9.95
C ALA A 64 25.18 -3.91 -9.57
N ARG A 65 25.81 -3.27 -10.55
CA ARG A 65 26.96 -2.39 -10.33
C ARG A 65 26.62 -0.98 -10.81
N THR A 66 27.01 0.02 -10.03
CA THR A 66 26.87 1.42 -10.49
C THR A 66 27.85 1.71 -11.61
N ALA A 67 27.69 2.84 -12.30
CA ALA A 67 28.63 3.30 -13.32
C ALA A 67 30.08 3.39 -12.79
N GLN A 68 30.24 3.72 -11.50
CA GLN A 68 31.52 3.80 -10.79
C GLN A 68 31.99 2.43 -10.24
N GLY A 69 31.29 1.33 -10.55
CA GLY A 69 31.66 -0.03 -10.16
C GLY A 69 31.29 -0.43 -8.72
N ALA A 70 30.59 0.42 -7.97
CA ALA A 70 30.14 0.07 -6.62
C ALA A 70 29.02 -0.98 -6.66
N ALA A 71 28.97 -1.87 -5.67
CA ALA A 71 27.86 -2.81 -5.54
C ALA A 71 26.57 -2.07 -5.17
N GLY A 72 25.53 -2.28 -5.96
CA GLY A 72 24.22 -1.66 -5.78
C GLY A 72 23.08 -2.63 -6.02
N TYR A 73 21.87 -2.13 -5.86
CA TYR A 73 20.64 -2.88 -6.01
C TYR A 73 19.63 -2.11 -6.84
N GLU A 74 18.95 -2.83 -7.72
CA GLU A 74 17.84 -2.33 -8.52
C GLU A 74 16.59 -3.17 -8.30
N LEU A 75 15.42 -2.62 -8.60
CA LEU A 75 14.17 -3.38 -8.60
C LEU A 75 14.18 -4.39 -9.74
N SER A 76 13.74 -5.61 -9.45
CA SER A 76 13.37 -6.55 -10.52
C SER A 76 12.24 -5.97 -11.38
N PRO A 77 12.08 -6.41 -12.64
CA PRO A 77 10.96 -6.01 -13.48
C PRO A 77 9.60 -6.21 -12.79
N GLU A 78 9.43 -7.33 -12.09
CA GLU A 78 8.19 -7.66 -11.37
C GLU A 78 7.97 -6.76 -10.16
N ALA A 79 9.02 -6.37 -9.45
CA ALA A 79 8.92 -5.45 -8.32
C ALA A 79 8.61 -4.02 -8.78
N ARG A 80 9.16 -3.60 -9.94
CA ARG A 80 8.86 -2.30 -10.56
C ARG A 80 7.41 -2.22 -11.01
N GLN A 81 6.93 -3.20 -11.78
CA GLN A 81 5.53 -3.28 -12.19
C GLN A 81 4.58 -3.24 -10.99
N LEU A 82 4.94 -3.94 -9.91
CA LEU A 82 4.12 -3.96 -8.70
C LEU A 82 4.04 -2.61 -7.99
N LEU A 83 5.11 -1.81 -8.01
CA LEU A 83 5.10 -0.46 -7.46
C LEU A 83 4.27 0.48 -8.34
N GLU A 84 4.39 0.36 -9.67
CA GLU A 84 3.57 1.13 -10.63
C GLU A 84 2.07 0.80 -10.48
N ASP A 85 1.72 -0.46 -10.31
CA ASP A 85 0.34 -0.87 -10.06
C ASP A 85 -0.20 -0.30 -8.75
N GLY A 86 0.65 -0.19 -7.73
CA GLY A 86 0.29 0.34 -6.42
C GLY A 86 0.13 1.86 -6.38
N ASP A 87 0.84 2.61 -7.23
CA ASP A 87 0.72 4.06 -7.31
C ASP A 87 -0.73 4.51 -7.58
N ARG A 88 -1.45 3.76 -8.42
CA ARG A 88 -2.85 4.05 -8.75
C ARG A 88 -3.77 4.06 -7.54
N ARG A 89 -3.47 3.27 -6.50
CA ARG A 89 -4.21 3.27 -5.23
C ARG A 89 -3.65 4.28 -4.24
N ILE A 90 -2.33 4.37 -4.14
CA ILE A 90 -1.63 5.21 -3.16
C ILE A 90 -1.90 6.69 -3.40
N TYR A 91 -1.88 7.11 -4.67
CA TYR A 91 -1.98 8.52 -5.07
C TYR A 91 -3.31 8.86 -5.76
N ALA A 92 -4.35 8.04 -5.59
CA ALA A 92 -5.68 8.33 -6.13
C ALA A 92 -6.23 9.65 -5.58
N THR A 93 -6.68 10.54 -6.45
CA THR A 93 -7.14 11.89 -6.09
C THR A 93 -8.66 12.04 -6.05
N ALA A 94 -9.42 11.09 -6.62
CA ALA A 94 -10.86 11.14 -6.66
C ALA A 94 -11.47 9.87 -6.05
N PRO A 95 -12.57 9.99 -5.29
CA PRO A 95 -13.35 8.83 -4.92
C PRO A 95 -13.85 8.16 -6.21
N PRO A 96 -13.66 6.85 -6.33
CA PRO A 96 -14.04 6.12 -7.53
C PRO A 96 -15.55 6.18 -7.77
N ALA A 97 -15.95 6.19 -9.04
CA ALA A 97 -17.35 6.13 -9.43
C ALA A 97 -18.04 4.88 -8.87
N ASP A 98 -19.37 4.98 -8.69
CA ASP A 98 -20.18 3.85 -8.27
C ASP A 98 -20.39 2.90 -9.47
N GLU A 99 -19.54 1.87 -9.55
CA GLU A 99 -19.51 0.92 -10.66
C GLU A 99 -20.25 -0.39 -10.36
N GLY A 100 -21.02 -0.42 -9.27
CA GLY A 100 -21.66 -1.63 -8.75
C GLY A 100 -20.70 -2.55 -8.00
N TRP A 101 -21.08 -3.81 -7.86
CA TRP A 101 -20.35 -4.79 -7.05
C TRP A 101 -19.75 -5.91 -7.91
N VAL A 102 -18.66 -6.47 -7.41
CA VAL A 102 -18.13 -7.76 -7.83
C VAL A 102 -18.19 -8.73 -6.65
N LEU A 103 -18.66 -9.93 -6.93
CA LEU A 103 -18.65 -11.07 -6.02
C LEU A 103 -17.57 -12.04 -6.45
N ALA A 104 -16.73 -12.46 -5.51
CA ALA A 104 -15.82 -13.58 -5.66
C ALA A 104 -16.37 -14.75 -4.85
N VAL A 105 -16.88 -15.75 -5.55
CA VAL A 105 -17.32 -17.01 -4.95
C VAL A 105 -16.18 -17.99 -5.11
N PHE A 106 -15.69 -18.56 -4.01
CA PHE A 106 -14.62 -19.54 -4.10
C PHE A 106 -14.97 -20.86 -3.44
N SER A 107 -14.47 -21.93 -4.04
CA SER A 107 -14.53 -23.28 -3.49
C SER A 107 -13.15 -23.89 -3.56
N VAL A 108 -12.60 -24.23 -2.38
CA VAL A 108 -11.28 -24.88 -2.27
C VAL A 108 -11.48 -26.25 -1.61
N PRO A 109 -10.99 -27.35 -2.20
CA PRO A 109 -11.03 -28.67 -1.57
C PRO A 109 -10.37 -28.67 -0.19
N GLU A 110 -10.85 -29.50 0.74
CA GLU A 110 -10.30 -29.52 2.11
C GLU A 110 -8.84 -29.97 2.16
N SER A 111 -8.44 -30.84 1.24
CA SER A 111 -7.04 -31.23 1.03
C SER A 111 -6.11 -30.04 0.75
N GLU A 112 -6.65 -28.91 0.28
CA GLU A 112 -5.90 -27.71 -0.10
C GLU A 112 -6.18 -26.52 0.84
N ARG A 113 -6.51 -26.77 2.11
CA ARG A 113 -6.82 -25.74 3.12
C ARG A 113 -5.84 -24.56 3.15
N GLN A 114 -4.55 -24.79 2.86
CA GLN A 114 -3.55 -23.72 2.79
C GLN A 114 -3.88 -22.71 1.68
N LYS A 115 -4.31 -23.17 0.50
CA LYS A 115 -4.75 -22.29 -0.61
C LYS A 115 -5.97 -21.46 -0.19
N ARG A 116 -6.91 -22.06 0.56
CA ARG A 116 -8.06 -21.34 1.13
C ARG A 116 -7.63 -20.17 2.01
N HIS A 117 -6.67 -20.39 2.92
CA HIS A 117 -6.14 -19.32 3.78
C HIS A 117 -5.44 -18.22 2.97
N VAL A 118 -4.63 -18.59 1.98
CA VAL A 118 -3.96 -17.63 1.11
C VAL A 118 -4.99 -16.81 0.34
N LEU A 119 -6.00 -17.45 -0.25
CA LEU A 119 -7.03 -16.79 -1.04
C LEU A 119 -7.84 -15.79 -0.20
N ARG A 120 -8.28 -16.18 1.01
CA ARG A 120 -8.92 -15.24 1.96
C ARG A 120 -8.02 -14.05 2.30
N SER A 121 -6.75 -14.31 2.61
CA SER A 121 -5.78 -13.25 2.93
C SER A 121 -5.54 -12.30 1.74
N ARG A 122 -5.56 -12.83 0.51
CA ARG A 122 -5.38 -12.02 -0.71
C ARG A 122 -6.60 -11.18 -1.02
N LEU A 123 -7.80 -11.75 -0.95
CA LEU A 123 -9.05 -11.00 -1.17
C LEU A 123 -9.20 -9.88 -0.13
N ALA A 124 -8.96 -10.16 1.15
CA ALA A 124 -8.96 -9.14 2.21
C ALA A 124 -7.95 -8.01 1.91
N GLY A 125 -6.70 -8.36 1.56
CA GLY A 125 -5.68 -7.38 1.20
C GLY A 125 -5.87 -6.69 -0.16
N LEU A 126 -6.94 -7.01 -0.90
CA LEU A 126 -7.39 -6.32 -2.09
C LEU A 126 -8.60 -5.41 -1.81
N GLY A 127 -9.11 -5.40 -0.59
CA GLY A 127 -10.28 -4.63 -0.15
C GLY A 127 -11.60 -5.42 -0.17
N PHE A 128 -11.60 -6.73 -0.42
CA PHE A 128 -12.85 -7.49 -0.41
C PHE A 128 -13.34 -7.71 1.03
N GLY A 129 -14.65 -7.55 1.24
CA GLY A 129 -15.37 -7.92 2.45
C GLY A 129 -15.93 -9.35 2.36
N THR A 130 -16.34 -9.92 3.49
CA THR A 130 -16.96 -11.25 3.54
C THR A 130 -18.48 -11.12 3.61
N ALA A 131 -19.18 -11.40 2.51
CA ALA A 131 -20.64 -11.38 2.47
C ALA A 131 -21.26 -12.63 3.11
N ALA A 132 -20.62 -13.79 2.93
CA ALA A 132 -20.98 -15.07 3.53
C ALA A 132 -19.75 -16.01 3.51
N PRO A 133 -19.79 -17.19 4.17
CA PRO A 133 -18.73 -18.19 4.02
C PRO A 133 -18.49 -18.55 2.55
N GLY A 134 -17.28 -18.29 2.04
CA GLY A 134 -16.91 -18.54 0.63
C GLY A 134 -17.38 -17.49 -0.37
N VAL A 135 -18.10 -16.43 0.07
CA VAL A 135 -18.59 -15.36 -0.79
C VAL A 135 -18.03 -14.02 -0.34
N TRP A 136 -17.23 -13.42 -1.21
CA TRP A 136 -16.56 -12.15 -0.96
C TRP A 136 -17.10 -11.08 -1.89
N ILE A 137 -17.16 -9.83 -1.41
CA ILE A 137 -17.73 -8.71 -2.14
C ILE A 137 -16.78 -7.52 -2.16
N ALA A 138 -16.73 -6.80 -3.26
CA ALA A 138 -15.96 -5.58 -3.42
C ALA A 138 -16.63 -4.65 -4.44
N PRO A 139 -16.30 -3.35 -4.43
CA PRO A 139 -16.63 -2.48 -5.56
C PRO A 139 -16.08 -3.04 -6.87
N ALA A 140 -16.88 -2.98 -7.95
CA ALA A 140 -16.58 -3.68 -9.21
C ALA A 140 -15.21 -3.34 -9.83
N ARG A 141 -14.76 -2.09 -9.68
CA ARG A 141 -13.42 -1.63 -10.12
C ARG A 141 -12.24 -2.44 -9.56
N LEU A 142 -12.41 -3.12 -8.41
CA LEU A 142 -11.36 -3.94 -7.80
C LEU A 142 -11.20 -5.31 -8.50
N HIS A 143 -12.09 -5.64 -9.45
CA HIS A 143 -12.07 -6.90 -10.19
C HIS A 143 -10.76 -7.16 -10.93
N GLU A 144 -10.29 -6.22 -11.76
CA GLU A 144 -9.12 -6.48 -12.60
C GLU A 144 -7.87 -6.76 -11.77
N GLU A 145 -7.64 -5.98 -10.71
CA GLU A 145 -6.51 -6.20 -9.82
C GLU A 145 -6.62 -7.55 -9.08
N ALA A 146 -7.83 -7.91 -8.65
CA ALA A 146 -8.08 -9.21 -8.03
C ALA A 146 -7.80 -10.36 -9.00
N ARG A 147 -8.30 -10.27 -10.23
CA ARG A 147 -8.07 -11.23 -11.30
C ARG A 147 -6.57 -11.42 -11.57
N HIS A 148 -5.84 -10.34 -11.80
CA HIS A 148 -4.38 -10.38 -12.03
C HIS A 148 -3.63 -10.98 -10.83
N THR A 149 -4.03 -10.62 -9.60
CA THR A 149 -3.39 -11.13 -8.38
C THR A 149 -3.62 -12.63 -8.20
N LEU A 150 -4.85 -13.11 -8.42
CA LEU A 150 -5.20 -14.52 -8.27
C LEU A 150 -4.54 -15.39 -9.35
N GLN A 151 -4.51 -14.92 -10.61
CA GLN A 151 -3.82 -15.62 -11.71
C GLN A 151 -2.33 -15.80 -11.43
N ARG A 152 -1.65 -14.74 -10.98
CA ARG A 152 -0.22 -14.81 -10.64
C ARG A 152 0.08 -15.81 -9.50
N LEU A 153 -0.90 -16.02 -8.62
CA LEU A 153 -0.78 -16.95 -7.50
C LEU A 153 -1.33 -18.34 -7.83
N HIS A 154 -1.80 -18.57 -9.07
CA HIS A 154 -2.45 -19.80 -9.50
C HIS A 154 -3.64 -20.18 -8.60
N LEU A 155 -4.40 -19.18 -8.17
CA LEU A 155 -5.60 -19.31 -7.35
C LEU A 155 -6.88 -19.13 -8.15
N ASP A 156 -6.77 -18.69 -9.41
CA ASP A 156 -7.89 -18.50 -10.33
C ASP A 156 -8.76 -19.75 -10.56
N PRO A 157 -8.27 -21.01 -10.53
CA PRO A 157 -9.14 -22.17 -10.70
C PRO A 157 -10.14 -22.39 -9.56
N TYR A 158 -10.00 -21.69 -8.45
CA TYR A 158 -10.85 -21.83 -7.27
C TYR A 158 -11.91 -20.74 -7.13
N VAL A 159 -11.93 -19.75 -8.03
CA VAL A 159 -12.72 -18.53 -7.88
C VAL A 159 -13.55 -18.27 -9.13
N ASP A 160 -14.85 -18.12 -8.93
CA ASP A 160 -15.78 -17.57 -9.91
C ASP A 160 -16.11 -16.11 -9.55
N PHE A 161 -16.00 -15.22 -10.54
CA PHE A 161 -16.37 -13.83 -10.40
C PHE A 161 -17.74 -13.54 -11.01
N PHE A 162 -18.57 -12.80 -10.29
CA PHE A 162 -19.87 -12.31 -10.76
C PHE A 162 -19.91 -10.79 -10.61
N ARG A 163 -20.35 -10.08 -11.65
CA ARG A 163 -20.65 -8.65 -11.55
C ARG A 163 -22.16 -8.49 -11.40
N GLY A 164 -22.57 -7.60 -10.52
CA GLY A 164 -23.99 -7.35 -10.32
C GLY A 164 -24.28 -6.11 -9.50
N GLU A 165 -25.56 -5.75 -9.51
CA GLU A 165 -26.13 -4.76 -8.61
C GLU A 165 -26.65 -5.45 -7.36
N HIS A 166 -26.73 -4.71 -6.26
CA HIS A 166 -27.39 -5.21 -5.06
C HIS A 166 -28.90 -5.05 -5.23
N LEU A 167 -29.57 -6.13 -5.65
CA LEU A 167 -31.00 -6.13 -6.05
C LEU A 167 -32.01 -6.22 -4.88
N GLY A 168 -31.55 -6.44 -3.64
CA GLY A 168 -32.37 -6.31 -2.43
C GLY A 168 -32.25 -4.90 -1.82
N PHE A 169 -33.13 -4.56 -0.86
CA PHE A 169 -33.16 -3.30 -0.08
C PHE A 169 -31.82 -2.55 -0.14
N ALA A 170 -31.83 -1.30 -0.64
CA ALA A 170 -30.63 -0.54 -0.98
C ALA A 170 -29.51 -0.75 0.07
N PRO A 171 -28.26 -1.03 -0.35
CA PRO A 171 -27.19 -1.34 0.60
C PRO A 171 -27.16 -0.27 1.69
N THR A 172 -27.41 -0.69 2.93
CA THR A 172 -27.40 0.19 4.09
C THR A 172 -26.01 0.21 4.70
N VAL A 173 -25.72 1.24 5.50
CA VAL A 173 -24.53 1.28 6.35
C VAL A 173 -24.41 -0.02 7.18
N GLU A 174 -25.54 -0.58 7.63
CA GLU A 174 -25.60 -1.83 8.39
C GLU A 174 -25.20 -3.06 7.56
N ALA A 175 -25.61 -3.14 6.29
CA ALA A 175 -25.24 -4.26 5.41
C ALA A 175 -23.74 -4.26 5.13
N VAL A 176 -23.19 -3.09 4.83
CA VAL A 176 -21.75 -2.89 4.61
C VAL A 176 -20.94 -3.20 5.87
N SER A 177 -21.41 -2.77 7.04
CA SER A 177 -20.75 -3.05 8.33
C SER A 177 -20.74 -4.55 8.70
N ARG A 178 -21.55 -5.39 8.05
CA ARG A 178 -21.46 -6.85 8.19
C ARG A 178 -20.40 -7.47 7.28
N TRP A 179 -20.09 -6.83 6.16
CA TRP A 179 -19.15 -7.35 5.16
C TRP A 179 -17.72 -6.89 5.42
N TRP A 180 -17.54 -5.69 5.93
CA TRP A 180 -16.25 -5.13 6.35
C TRP A 180 -16.27 -4.79 7.83
N ASP A 181 -15.11 -4.97 8.47
CA ASP A 181 -14.86 -4.41 9.79
C ASP A 181 -14.54 -2.92 9.65
N LEU A 182 -15.57 -2.09 9.43
CA LEU A 182 -15.43 -0.65 9.26
C LEU A 182 -14.77 0.01 10.48
N ALA A 183 -14.98 -0.53 11.69
CA ALA A 183 -14.36 -0.02 12.91
C ALA A 183 -12.84 -0.25 12.89
N ALA A 184 -12.37 -1.43 12.47
CA ALA A 184 -10.94 -1.68 12.30
C ALA A 184 -10.31 -0.79 11.22
N ILE A 185 -10.98 -0.61 10.08
CA ILE A 185 -10.51 0.28 9.01
C ILE A 185 -10.44 1.73 9.51
N ALA A 186 -11.51 2.23 10.14
CA ALA A 186 -11.54 3.57 10.71
C ALA A 186 -10.41 3.78 11.72
N LYS A 187 -10.14 2.79 12.58
CA LYS A 187 -9.02 2.83 13.53
C LYS A 187 -7.68 3.00 12.83
N GLU A 188 -7.41 2.29 11.72
CA GLU A 188 -6.16 2.46 10.98
C GLU A 188 -6.01 3.89 10.41
N HIS A 189 -7.11 4.50 9.96
CA HIS A 189 -7.13 5.90 9.51
C HIS A 189 -6.92 6.90 10.65
N GLU A 190 -7.54 6.68 11.81
CA GLU A 190 -7.35 7.54 12.99
C GLU A 190 -5.90 7.43 13.50
N GLU A 191 -5.33 6.23 13.55
CA GLU A 191 -3.91 6.04 13.90
C GLU A 191 -2.97 6.76 12.92
N TYR A 192 -3.35 6.86 11.64
CA TYR A 192 -2.61 7.66 10.66
C TYR A 192 -2.74 9.16 10.95
N LEU A 193 -3.96 9.63 11.23
CA LEU A 193 -4.24 11.03 11.56
C LEU A 193 -3.49 11.47 12.82
N ASP A 194 -3.56 10.69 13.90
CA ASP A 194 -2.88 10.97 15.18
C ASP A 194 -1.38 11.24 14.99
N ARG A 195 -0.76 10.51 14.07
CA ARG A 195 0.68 10.63 13.79
C ARG A 195 0.98 11.78 12.83
N HIS A 196 0.25 11.87 11.74
CA HIS A 196 0.67 12.67 10.58
C HIS A 196 -0.03 14.03 10.48
N ALA A 197 -1.17 14.23 11.14
CA ALA A 197 -1.82 15.54 11.20
C ALA A 197 -0.94 16.57 11.94
N ARG A 198 -0.29 16.14 13.03
CA ARG A 198 0.67 16.99 13.75
C ARG A 198 1.90 17.32 12.90
N VAL A 199 2.42 16.34 12.16
CA VAL A 199 3.54 16.56 11.24
C VAL A 199 3.16 17.60 10.19
N LEU A 200 1.98 17.47 9.57
CA LEU A 200 1.49 18.46 8.61
C LEU A 200 1.40 19.86 9.24
N HIS A 201 0.80 19.97 10.43
CA HIS A 201 0.69 21.23 11.16
C HIS A 201 2.07 21.89 11.42
N ASP A 202 3.05 21.11 11.87
CA ASP A 202 4.41 21.59 12.10
C ASP A 202 5.07 22.08 10.81
N TRP A 203 4.82 21.42 9.67
CA TRP A 203 5.32 21.82 8.36
C TRP A 203 4.62 23.05 7.77
N GLU A 204 3.34 23.29 8.11
CA GLU A 204 2.61 24.49 7.71
C GLU A 204 3.18 25.76 8.35
N HIS A 205 3.72 25.65 9.56
CA HIS A 205 4.20 26.78 10.36
C HIS A 205 5.73 26.91 10.39
N ARG A 206 6.44 26.04 9.66
CA ARG A 206 7.91 26.02 9.64
C ARG A 206 8.46 27.09 8.69
N ALA A 207 9.44 27.85 9.16
CA ALA A 207 10.09 28.91 8.38
C ALA A 207 11.08 28.38 7.32
N GLU A 208 11.81 27.29 7.62
CA GLU A 208 12.79 26.69 6.69
C GLU A 208 12.65 25.17 6.62
N ALA A 209 12.63 24.65 5.40
CA ALA A 209 12.51 23.22 5.10
C ALA A 209 13.91 22.61 4.89
N SER A 210 14.38 21.76 5.80
CA SER A 210 15.55 20.91 5.55
C SER A 210 15.15 19.76 4.60
N PRO A 211 15.87 19.53 3.48
CA PRO A 211 15.65 18.38 2.60
C PRO A 211 15.67 17.03 3.34
N GLU A 212 16.57 16.86 4.31
CA GLU A 212 16.65 15.62 5.10
C GLU A 212 15.40 15.42 5.98
N ALA A 213 14.91 16.50 6.60
CA ALA A 213 13.68 16.43 7.40
C ALA A 213 12.46 16.14 6.53
N ALA A 214 12.36 16.78 5.35
CA ALA A 214 11.28 16.55 4.40
C ALA A 214 11.27 15.10 3.92
N TYR A 215 12.45 14.58 3.54
CA TYR A 215 12.64 13.17 3.16
C TYR A 215 12.18 12.21 4.27
N ARG A 216 12.65 12.42 5.51
CA ARG A 216 12.33 11.56 6.65
C ARG A 216 10.83 11.50 6.90
N ASP A 217 10.20 12.67 7.05
CA ASP A 217 8.79 12.76 7.42
C ASP A 217 7.90 12.24 6.28
N TYR A 218 8.25 12.53 5.02
CA TYR A 218 7.56 11.99 3.85
C TYR A 218 7.65 10.46 3.77
N LEU A 219 8.85 9.88 3.97
CA LEU A 219 9.02 8.44 3.86
C LEU A 219 8.21 7.69 4.93
N LEU A 220 8.15 8.22 6.16
CA LEU A 220 7.36 7.67 7.26
C LEU A 220 5.85 7.82 7.01
N ALA A 221 5.41 8.97 6.48
CA ALA A 221 4.03 9.22 6.08
C ALA A 221 3.60 8.27 4.96
N LEU A 222 4.40 8.13 3.91
CA LEU A 222 4.12 7.24 2.79
C LEU A 222 4.11 5.75 3.21
N ASP A 223 5.05 5.32 4.05
CA ASP A 223 5.09 3.92 4.52
C ASP A 223 3.86 3.56 5.38
N SER A 224 3.37 4.53 6.15
CA SER A 224 2.14 4.40 6.92
C SER A 224 0.93 4.34 5.99
N TRP A 225 0.83 5.31 5.06
CA TRP A 225 -0.31 5.50 4.15
C TRP A 225 -0.48 4.35 3.17
N ARG A 226 0.60 3.86 2.53
CA ARG A 226 0.54 2.92 1.40
C ARG A 226 -0.14 1.58 1.68
N ARG A 227 -0.53 1.29 2.93
CA ARG A 227 -1.30 0.11 3.32
C ARG A 227 -2.80 0.41 3.40
N LEU A 228 -3.19 1.63 3.77
CA LEU A 228 -4.59 2.05 3.93
C LEU A 228 -5.41 1.86 2.64
N PRO A 229 -4.98 2.32 1.45
CA PRO A 229 -5.73 2.11 0.20
C PRO A 229 -5.95 0.64 -0.22
N TYR A 230 -5.28 -0.30 0.46
CA TYR A 230 -5.47 -1.73 0.24
C TYR A 230 -6.36 -2.40 1.28
N THR A 231 -6.45 -1.83 2.47
CA THR A 231 -7.37 -2.24 3.52
C THR A 231 -8.74 -1.57 3.33
N ASP A 232 -8.77 -0.28 3.00
CA ASP A 232 -9.99 0.48 2.67
C ASP A 232 -10.40 0.21 1.22
N PRO A 233 -11.57 -0.41 0.98
CA PRO A 233 -12.08 -0.63 -0.38
C PRO A 233 -12.51 0.65 -1.12
N GLY A 234 -12.61 1.80 -0.44
CA GLY A 234 -13.09 3.06 -1.02
C GLY A 234 -14.59 3.03 -1.28
N LEU A 235 -15.39 2.63 -0.29
CA LEU A 235 -16.85 2.54 -0.46
C LEU A 235 -17.48 3.92 -0.76
N PRO A 236 -18.63 3.97 -1.45
CA PRO A 236 -19.38 5.20 -1.60
C PRO A 236 -19.68 5.85 -0.24
N VAL A 237 -19.48 7.16 -0.13
CA VAL A 237 -19.62 7.93 1.14
C VAL A 237 -20.98 7.70 1.81
N ARG A 238 -22.05 7.56 1.02
CA ARG A 238 -23.41 7.28 1.53
C ARG A 238 -23.54 5.95 2.31
N LEU A 239 -22.58 5.06 2.18
CA LEU A 239 -22.54 3.74 2.84
C LEU A 239 -21.63 3.72 4.06
N LEU A 240 -20.99 4.86 4.39
CA LEU A 240 -20.05 4.98 5.48
C LEU A 240 -20.69 5.70 6.68
N PRO A 241 -20.19 5.47 7.90
CA PRO A 241 -20.56 6.26 9.07
C PRO A 241 -20.32 7.77 8.85
N ALA A 242 -21.11 8.60 9.54
CA ALA A 242 -21.03 10.06 9.36
C ALA A 242 -19.68 10.66 9.79
N ASP A 243 -18.99 10.03 10.73
CA ASP A 243 -17.68 10.42 11.26
C ASP A 243 -16.51 9.69 10.59
N TRP A 244 -16.72 9.08 9.41
CA TRP A 244 -15.71 8.29 8.73
C TRP A 244 -14.39 9.08 8.49
N PRO A 245 -13.24 8.57 8.98
CA PRO A 245 -11.96 9.29 8.95
C PRO A 245 -11.24 9.26 7.58
N GLY A 246 -11.72 8.45 6.63
CA GLY A 246 -11.02 8.16 5.37
C GLY A 246 -10.59 9.41 4.61
N GLU A 247 -11.54 10.32 4.31
CA GLU A 247 -11.22 11.53 3.53
C GLU A 247 -10.28 12.49 4.28
N ARG A 248 -10.41 12.59 5.61
CA ARG A 248 -9.51 13.41 6.44
C ARG A 248 -8.08 12.89 6.33
N SER A 249 -7.89 11.58 6.50
CA SER A 249 -6.57 10.96 6.42
C SER A 249 -5.96 11.04 5.01
N ALA A 250 -6.79 10.88 3.96
CA ALA A 250 -6.37 11.04 2.58
C ALA A 250 -5.93 12.48 2.30
N THR A 251 -6.65 13.47 2.84
CA THR A 251 -6.28 14.88 2.74
C THR A 251 -4.92 15.13 3.39
N VAL A 252 -4.71 14.67 4.63
CA VAL A 252 -3.41 14.80 5.31
C VAL A 252 -2.27 14.19 4.50
N PHE A 253 -2.48 12.98 3.95
CA PHE A 253 -1.47 12.36 3.08
C PHE A 253 -1.18 13.18 1.82
N ARG A 254 -2.22 13.66 1.12
CA ARG A 254 -2.05 14.45 -0.11
C ARG A 254 -1.28 15.75 0.17
N GLU A 255 -1.60 16.45 1.25
CA GLU A 255 -0.92 17.69 1.64
C GLU A 255 0.55 17.43 2.00
N LEU A 256 0.83 16.38 2.78
CA LEU A 256 2.20 15.97 3.09
C LEU A 256 2.98 15.56 1.83
N HIS A 257 2.33 14.82 0.92
CA HIS A 257 2.94 14.43 -0.34
C HIS A 257 3.31 15.65 -1.19
N ALA A 258 2.36 16.57 -1.39
CA ALA A 258 2.57 17.79 -2.16
C ALA A 258 3.67 18.70 -1.56
N ARG A 259 3.73 18.80 -0.22
CA ARG A 259 4.75 19.63 0.46
C ARG A 259 6.13 19.00 0.51
N LEU A 260 6.22 17.69 0.76
CA LEU A 260 7.48 17.09 1.23
C LEU A 260 8.20 16.25 0.18
N ARG A 261 7.49 15.71 -0.81
CA ARG A 261 8.08 14.74 -1.76
C ARG A 261 9.23 15.36 -2.56
N ASP A 262 9.03 16.54 -3.13
CA ASP A 262 10.03 17.14 -4.02
C ASP A 262 11.23 17.69 -3.24
N THR A 263 11.00 18.39 -2.11
CA THR A 263 12.09 18.81 -1.21
C THR A 263 12.85 17.61 -0.62
N GLY A 264 12.16 16.50 -0.36
CA GLY A 264 12.81 15.25 0.04
C GLY A 264 13.65 14.61 -1.06
N ALA A 265 13.31 14.83 -2.34
CA ALA A 265 14.07 14.34 -3.48
C ALA A 265 15.48 14.98 -3.54
N GLU A 266 15.60 16.25 -3.15
CA GLU A 266 16.89 16.96 -3.07
C GLU A 266 17.88 16.25 -2.12
N PHE A 267 17.40 15.71 -0.99
CA PHE A 267 18.23 14.93 -0.07
C PHE A 267 18.67 13.58 -0.64
N VAL A 268 17.87 12.99 -1.54
CA VAL A 268 18.19 11.75 -2.25
C VAL A 268 19.17 12.01 -3.41
N GLY A 269 19.25 13.26 -3.89
CA GLY A 269 20.03 13.64 -5.06
C GLY A 269 19.28 13.41 -6.38
N LEU A 270 17.95 13.57 -6.35
CA LEU A 270 17.06 13.55 -7.52
C LEU A 270 16.65 14.97 -7.94
#